data_AF-A0A915JAE9-F1
#
_entry.id   AF-A0A915JAE9-F1
#
_cell.length_a   1.000
_cell.length_b   1.000
_cell.length_c   1.000
_cell.angle_alpha   90.00
_cell.angle_beta   90.00
_cell.angle_gamma   90.00
#
_symmetry.space_group_name_H-M   'P 1'
#
loop_
_entity.id
_entity.type
_entity.pdbx_description
1 polymer ?
#
loop_
_entity_poly.entity_id
_entity_poly.type
_entity_poly.pdbx_seq_one_letter_code
_entity_poly.pdbx_strand_id
1 'polypeptide(L)'
;NDYTFVVYDVPPGSYVVEVANKEFIFEPFRVDLTSKGKIRCRRLNMLQPSLVEVQQSLQMPKCELPDMSEYLTNWVSGKKVSKTTATNRSRK
;
A
#
# COMPACT_ATOMS: atom_id res chain seq x y z
N ASN A 1 9.00 -41.11 -2.61
CA ASN A 1 7.82 -40.63 -3.37
C ASN A 1 7.21 -39.55 -2.51
N ASP A 2 7.65 -38.31 -2.73
CA ASP A 2 7.74 -37.33 -1.64
C ASP A 2 6.53 -36.40 -1.60
N TYR A 3 5.45 -36.78 -2.30
CA TYR A 3 4.19 -36.03 -2.43
C TYR A 3 4.38 -34.59 -2.94
N THR A 4 5.47 -34.34 -3.68
CA THR A 4 5.78 -33.06 -4.31
C THR A 4 5.18 -32.98 -5.72
N PHE A 5 4.84 -31.77 -6.15
CA PHE A 5 4.38 -31.50 -7.51
C PHE A 5 5.03 -30.22 -8.04
N VAL A 6 5.11 -30.11 -9.36
CA VAL A 6 5.64 -28.93 -10.06
C VAL A 6 4.69 -28.58 -11.20
N VAL A 7 4.38 -27.30 -11.35
CA VAL A 7 3.56 -26.77 -12.45
C VAL A 7 4.45 -25.90 -13.33
N TYR A 8 4.47 -26.18 -14.63
CA TYR A 8 5.30 -25.49 -15.62
C TYR A 8 4.45 -24.52 -16.47
N ASP A 9 5.13 -23.61 -17.16
CA ASP A 9 4.56 -22.69 -18.15
C ASP A 9 3.42 -21.80 -17.63
N VAL A 10 3.49 -21.41 -16.36
CA VAL A 10 2.56 -20.47 -15.74
C VAL A 10 2.99 -19.03 -16.08
N PRO A 11 2.14 -18.22 -16.74
CA PRO A 11 2.43 -16.82 -17.00
C PRO A 11 2.62 -16.00 -15.72
N PRO A 12 3.29 -14.83 -15.79
CA PRO A 12 3.35 -13.91 -14.66
C PRO A 12 1.95 -13.44 -14.24
N GLY A 13 1.67 -13.46 -12.95
CA GLY A 13 0.35 -13.16 -12.41
C GLY A 13 0.21 -13.52 -10.94
N SER A 14 -0.98 -13.27 -10.40
CA SER A 14 -1.36 -13.68 -9.04
C SER A 14 -2.38 -14.81 -9.12
N TYR A 15 -2.05 -15.94 -8.51
CA TYR A 15 -2.84 -17.16 -8.55
C TYR A 15 -3.26 -17.58 -7.14
N VAL A 16 -4.38 -18.30 -7.06
CA VAL A 16 -4.81 -19.04 -5.88
C VAL A 16 -4.66 -20.51 -6.24
N VAL A 17 -3.92 -21.26 -5.42
CA VAL A 17 -3.70 -22.68 -5.64
C VAL A 17 -4.52 -23.47 -4.63
N GLU A 18 -5.28 -24.43 -5.16
CA GLU A 18 -6.13 -25.35 -4.42
C GLU A 18 -5.71 -26.78 -4.75
N VAL A 19 -5.53 -27.58 -3.71
CA VAL A 19 -5.18 -29.01 -3.86
C VAL A 19 -6.46 -29.81 -3.66
N ALA A 20 -7.01 -30.34 -4.75
CA ALA A 20 -8.19 -31.19 -4.71
C ALA A 20 -7.80 -32.63 -4.35
N ASN A 21 -8.32 -33.12 -3.21
CA ASN A 21 -8.19 -34.51 -2.79
C ASN A 21 -9.54 -34.99 -2.22
N LYS A 22 -9.85 -36.28 -2.40
CA LYS A 22 -11.12 -36.90 -1.98
C LYS A 22 -11.23 -37.06 -0.46
N GLU A 23 -10.11 -37.32 0.21
CA GLU A 23 -10.09 -37.61 1.65
C GLU A 23 -9.60 -36.42 2.49
N PHE A 24 -8.86 -35.50 1.88
CA PHE A 24 -8.22 -34.40 2.59
C PHE A 24 -8.58 -33.05 1.97
N ILE A 25 -8.84 -32.07 2.83
CA ILE A 25 -9.09 -30.69 2.44
C ILE A 25 -7.86 -29.86 2.83
N PHE A 26 -7.29 -29.15 1.86
CA PHE A 26 -6.14 -28.29 2.07
C PHE A 26 -6.56 -26.82 2.01
N GLU A 27 -5.93 -25.98 2.83
CA GLU A 27 -6.16 -24.54 2.80
C GLU A 27 -5.59 -23.93 1.51
N PRO A 28 -6.36 -23.12 0.77
CA PRO A 28 -5.87 -22.44 -0.43
C PRO A 28 -4.77 -21.44 -0.10
N PHE A 29 -3.82 -21.28 -1.02
CA PHE A 29 -2.71 -20.35 -0.87
C PHE A 29 -2.56 -19.42 -2.07
N ARG A 30 -2.14 -18.18 -1.81
CA ARG A 30 -1.86 -17.20 -2.87
C ARG A 30 -0.42 -17.30 -3.30
N VAL A 31 -0.18 -17.34 -4.62
CA VAL A 31 1.15 -17.30 -5.22
C VAL A 31 1.21 -16.15 -6.20
N ASP A 32 2.17 -15.25 -6.00
CA ASP A 32 2.49 -14.20 -6.97
C ASP A 32 3.73 -14.59 -7.76
N LEU A 33 3.61 -14.60 -9.08
CA LEU A 33 4.70 -14.77 -10.02
C LEU A 33 5.02 -13.42 -10.67
N THR A 34 6.19 -12.88 -10.34
CA THR A 34 6.68 -11.66 -10.97
C THR A 34 7.22 -11.98 -12.37
N SER A 35 7.12 -11.03 -13.31
CA SER A 35 7.71 -11.16 -14.65
C SER A 35 9.23 -11.39 -14.65
N LYS A 36 9.91 -11.04 -13.55
CA LYS A 36 11.35 -11.31 -13.31
C LYS A 36 11.63 -12.72 -12.76
N GLY A 37 10.62 -13.58 -12.61
CA GLY A 37 10.76 -14.94 -12.08
C GLY A 37 10.80 -15.05 -10.55
N LYS A 38 10.61 -13.94 -9.80
CA LYS A 38 10.47 -14.02 -8.34
C LYS A 38 9.10 -14.57 -7.97
N ILE A 39 9.09 -15.60 -7.13
CA ILE A 39 7.89 -16.24 -6.59
C ILE A 39 7.70 -15.80 -5.15
N ARG A 40 6.48 -15.41 -4.79
CA ARG A 40 6.11 -15.09 -3.40
C ARG A 40 4.80 -15.78 -3.04
N CYS A 41 4.85 -16.64 -2.04
CA CYS A 41 3.68 -17.31 -1.49
C CYS A 41 3.18 -16.58 -0.24
N ARG A 42 1.86 -16.46 -0.10
CA ARG A 42 1.20 -15.86 1.06
C ARG A 42 -0.06 -16.61 1.42
N ARG A 43 -0.42 -16.60 2.70
CA ARG A 43 -1.72 -17.13 3.16
C ARG A 43 -2.85 -16.34 2.49
N LEU A 44 -3.88 -17.05 2.03
CA LEU A 44 -5.06 -16.42 1.45
C LEU A 44 -5.81 -15.69 2.56
N ASN A 45 -5.86 -14.35 2.51
CA ASN A 45 -6.70 -13.57 3.39
C ASN A 45 -8.01 -13.25 2.68
N MET A 46 -9.09 -13.89 3.11
CA MET A 46 -10.44 -13.56 2.66
C MET A 46 -10.87 -12.30 3.41
N LEU A 47 -11.03 -11.19 2.68
CA LEU A 47 -11.58 -9.97 3.28
C LEU A 47 -12.97 -10.30 3.81
N GLN A 48 -13.18 -10.18 5.12
CA GLN A 48 -14.49 -10.26 5.71
C GLN A 48 -15.10 -8.86 5.69
N PRO A 49 -16.01 -8.54 4.75
CA PRO A 49 -16.57 -7.20 4.65
C PRO A 49 -17.31 -6.77 5.92
N SER A 50 -17.78 -7.74 6.72
CA SER A 50 -18.44 -7.49 8.01
C SER A 50 -17.51 -7.07 9.15
N LEU A 51 -16.21 -7.30 9.04
CA LEU A 51 -15.21 -6.95 10.06
C LEU A 51 -14.44 -5.66 9.71
N VAL A 52 -14.64 -5.14 8.50
CA VAL A 52 -14.03 -3.87 8.07
C VAL A 52 -14.95 -2.74 8.53
N GLU A 53 -14.73 -2.25 9.76
CA GLU A 53 -15.22 -0.91 10.11
C GLU A 53 -14.54 0.08 9.17
N VAL A 54 -15.33 0.69 8.28
CA VAL A 54 -14.85 1.76 7.42
C VAL A 54 -14.59 2.95 8.34
N GLN A 55 -13.39 3.06 8.91
CA GLN A 55 -12.92 4.29 9.54
C GLN A 55 -12.76 5.35 8.43
N GLN A 56 -13.88 5.92 8.03
CA GLN A 56 -13.96 7.10 7.18
C GLN A 56 -13.62 8.33 8.02
N SER A 57 -12.34 8.50 8.32
CA SER A 57 -11.81 9.80 8.73
C SER A 57 -10.35 9.96 8.32
N LEU A 58 -9.99 9.44 7.14
CA LEU A 58 -8.85 9.99 6.40
C LEU A 58 -9.30 11.35 5.84
N GLN A 59 -9.46 12.33 6.73
CA GLN A 59 -9.47 13.73 6.33
C GLN A 59 -8.10 13.94 5.68
N MET A 60 -8.04 14.03 4.35
CA MET A 60 -6.84 14.54 3.72
C MET A 60 -6.59 15.89 4.39
N PRO A 61 -5.40 16.11 4.99
CA PRO A 61 -5.04 17.43 5.49
C PRO A 61 -5.35 18.37 4.35
N LYS A 62 -6.19 19.39 4.58
CA LYS A 62 -6.44 20.37 3.54
C LYS A 62 -5.08 20.97 3.23
N CYS A 63 -4.53 20.61 2.08
CA CYS A 63 -3.32 21.23 1.56
C CYS A 63 -3.71 22.67 1.26
N GLU A 64 -3.71 23.52 2.29
CA GLU A 64 -3.67 24.96 2.14
C GLU A 64 -2.29 25.22 1.52
N LEU A 65 -2.25 25.14 0.19
CA LEU A 65 -1.08 25.47 -0.60
C LEU A 65 -0.75 26.93 -0.28
N PRO A 66 0.44 27.24 0.24
CA PRO A 66 0.82 28.63 0.46
C PRO A 66 0.78 29.34 -0.89
N ASP A 67 0.28 30.57 -0.89
CA ASP A 67 0.08 31.33 -2.12
C ASP A 67 1.40 31.41 -2.90
N MET A 68 1.33 31.08 -4.19
CA MET A 68 2.51 31.05 -5.07
C MET A 68 3.20 32.43 -5.14
N SER A 69 2.47 33.50 -4.81
CA SER A 69 3.02 34.85 -4.69
C SER A 69 4.09 34.98 -3.59
N GLU A 70 3.94 34.31 -2.45
CA GLU A 70 4.92 34.34 -1.35
C GLU A 70 6.21 33.61 -1.75
N TYR A 71 6.08 32.46 -2.42
CA TYR A 71 7.22 31.69 -2.90
C TYR A 71 8.05 32.45 -3.95
N LEU A 72 7.39 33.11 -4.90
CA LEU A 72 8.07 33.93 -5.90
C LEU A 72 8.75 35.14 -5.27
N THR A 73 8.12 35.76 -4.25
CA THR A 73 8.68 36.91 -3.54
C THR A 73 9.97 36.55 -2.78
N ASN A 74 10.00 35.39 -2.11
CA ASN A 74 11.19 34.93 -1.41
C ASN A 74 12.34 34.53 -2.35
N TRP A 75 12.02 34.01 -3.54
CA TRP A 75 13.02 33.63 -4.53
C TRP A 75 13.62 34.85 -5.23
N VAL A 76 12.79 35.78 -5.69
CA VAL A 76 13.25 37.01 -6.38
C VAL A 76 14.00 37.93 -5.41
N SER A 77 13.64 37.95 -4.13
CA SER A 77 14.35 38.76 -3.12
C SER A 77 15.61 38.11 -2.54
N GLY A 78 15.95 36.88 -2.94
CA GLY A 78 17.18 36.20 -2.53
C GLY A 78 17.30 35.89 -1.03
N LYS A 79 16.19 35.91 -0.28
CA LYS A 79 16.19 35.66 1.18
C LYS A 79 15.97 34.18 1.47
N LYS A 80 16.97 33.53 2.10
CA LYS A 80 16.90 32.12 2.53
C LYS A 80 15.72 31.92 3.50
N VAL A 81 14.88 30.92 3.20
CA VAL A 81 13.78 30.47 4.05
C VAL A 81 14.34 29.98 5.39
N SER A 82 14.08 30.72 6.48
CA SER A 82 14.24 30.24 7.85
C SER A 82 12.99 29.47 8.25
N LYS A 83 13.16 28.25 8.78
CA LYS A 83 12.09 27.47 9.41
C LYS A 83 11.62 28.22 10.66
N THR A 84 10.60 29.06 10.54
CA THR A 84 10.02 29.75 11.69
C THR A 84 8.90 28.88 12.26
N THR A 85 9.21 28.20 13.35
CA THR A 85 8.24 27.61 14.27
C THR A 85 7.22 28.68 14.66
N ALA A 86 5.95 28.49 14.28
CA ALA A 86 4.87 29.42 14.61
C ALA A 86 4.67 29.45 16.14
N THR A 87 5.17 30.50 16.79
CA THR A 87 4.83 30.83 18.17
C THR A 87 3.57 31.67 18.13
N ASN A 88 2.47 31.14 18.65
CA ASN A 88 1.18 31.81 18.69
C ASN A 88 1.27 33.03 19.64
N ARG A 89 1.27 34.26 19.09
CA ARG A 89 1.14 35.48 19.90
C ARG A 89 -0.29 35.97 19.82
N SER A 90 -1.04 35.62 20.86
CA SER A 90 -2.23 36.37 21.28
C SER A 90 -1.87 37.85 21.44
N ARG A 91 -2.63 38.73 20.80
CA ARG A 91 -2.69 40.15 21.13
C ARG A 91 -4.14 40.58 21.23
N LYS A 92 -4.54 40.70 22.50
CA LYS A 92 -5.36 41.72 23.15
C LYS A 92 -6.63 42.20 22.44
#